data_AF-A0A4Y2BHG8-F1
#
_entry.id   AF-A0A4Y2BHG8-F1
#
_cell.length_a   1.000
_cell.length_b   1.000
_cell.length_c   1.000
_cell.angle_alpha   90.00
_cell.angle_beta   90.00
_cell.angle_gamma   90.00
#
_symmetry.space_group_name_H-M   'P 1'
#
loop_
_entity.id
_entity.type
_entity.pdbx_description
1 polymer ?
#
loop_
_entity_poly.entity_id
_entity_poly.type
_entity_poly.pdbx_seq_one_letter_code
_entity_poly.pdbx_strand_id
1 'polypeptide(L)'
;MTISLKDRVLLGELFYKNGDCATIALKKFWSLKCLRSGSGPMTAFGLKKMIDKFEESGSFDVKCGRGRKAIASTSVEDVATALQEASSSALGTCSARGISRTLDMPVSTVRKILRNILQCYLFKIKHVQELVPADLLKREAFALQFLARMEVDNAWPWNIFWTDQAYFHLQGPVNTQNCRIWARENPSQMQPLPLHSQKITVWCGFTAAFIVGHFFFEEIGPSGSITCTVNGTWVMNLFCETSSF
;
A
#
# COMPACT_ATOMS: atom_id res chain seq x y z
N MET A 1 2.86 31.22 14.09
CA MET A 1 3.33 32.10 13.01
C MET A 1 4.84 32.21 13.09
N THR A 2 5.54 31.92 12.01
CA THR A 2 7.00 32.10 11.90
C THR A 2 7.30 33.53 11.44
N ILE A 3 8.06 34.29 12.23
CA ILE A 3 8.47 35.66 11.89
C ILE A 3 9.55 35.57 10.82
N SER A 4 9.35 36.28 9.70
CA SER A 4 10.29 36.29 8.58
C SER A 4 11.62 36.95 8.96
N LEU A 5 12.71 36.61 8.27
CA LEU A 5 14.03 37.20 8.55
C LEU A 5 14.02 38.72 8.41
N LYS A 6 13.33 39.24 7.37
CA LYS A 6 13.15 40.69 7.16
C LYS A 6 12.47 41.36 8.35
N ASP A 7 11.47 40.70 8.92
CA ASP A 7 10.75 41.24 10.08
C ASP A 7 11.62 41.23 11.35
N ARG A 8 12.49 40.22 11.52
CA ARG A 8 13.44 40.17 12.65
C ARG A 8 14.48 41.30 12.58
N VAL A 9 15.01 41.57 11.39
CA VAL A 9 15.94 42.69 11.17
C VAL A 9 15.26 44.01 11.49
N LEU A 10 14.04 44.24 10.99
CA LEU A 10 13.26 45.45 11.28
C LEU A 10 12.99 45.61 12.79
N LEU A 11 12.68 44.51 13.48
CA LEU A 11 12.49 44.49 14.93
C LEU A 11 13.78 44.84 15.68
N GLY A 12 14.93 44.35 15.23
CA GLY A 12 16.25 44.71 15.77
C GLY A 12 16.55 46.19 15.60
N GLU A 13 16.35 46.75 14.40
CA GLU A 13 16.54 48.19 14.17
C GLU A 13 15.64 49.05 15.05
N LEU A 14 14.37 48.67 15.18
CA LEU A 14 13.42 49.37 16.04
C LEU A 14 13.80 49.25 17.52
N PHE A 15 14.42 48.16 17.93
CA PHE A 15 14.88 48.01 19.31
C PHE A 15 15.96 49.03 19.66
N TYR A 16 17.04 49.08 18.88
CA TYR A 16 18.15 50.00 19.12
C TYR A 16 17.76 51.48 18.92
N LYS A 17 16.91 51.80 17.92
CA LYS A 17 16.41 53.17 17.70
C LYS A 17 15.54 53.71 18.86
N ASN A 18 15.04 52.85 19.75
CA ASN A 18 14.16 53.25 20.86
C ASN A 18 14.79 53.01 22.24
N GLY A 19 16.13 53.03 22.33
CA GLY A 19 16.85 52.92 23.61
C GLY A 19 16.62 51.57 24.29
N ASP A 20 16.72 50.48 23.52
CA ASP A 20 16.67 49.10 24.02
C ASP A 20 15.35 48.71 24.71
N CYS A 21 14.27 49.41 24.35
CA CYS A 21 12.94 49.18 24.90
C CYS A 21 12.11 48.23 24.01
N ALA A 22 12.07 46.94 24.39
CA ALA A 22 11.36 45.89 23.65
C ALA A 22 9.85 46.17 23.47
N THR A 23 9.20 46.77 24.46
CA THR A 23 7.76 47.07 24.39
C THR A 23 7.46 48.19 23.40
N ILE A 24 8.30 49.23 23.35
CA ILE A 24 8.16 50.35 22.40
C ILE A 24 8.47 49.87 20.98
N ALA A 25 9.52 49.06 20.82
CA ALA A 25 9.90 48.48 19.54
C ALA A 25 8.78 47.59 18.97
N LEU A 26 8.17 46.72 19.79
CA LEU A 26 7.03 45.90 19.37
C LEU A 26 5.80 46.73 19.02
N LYS A 27 5.46 47.76 19.81
CA LYS A 27 4.34 48.65 19.51
C LYS A 27 4.53 49.33 18.15
N LYS A 28 5.71 49.90 17.89
CA LYS A 28 6.04 50.52 16.59
C LYS A 28 6.02 49.50 15.45
N PHE A 29 6.52 48.29 15.68
CA PHE A 29 6.48 47.22 14.68
C PHE A 29 5.03 46.81 14.35
N TRP A 30 4.15 46.67 15.34
CA TRP A 30 2.74 46.37 15.11
C TRP A 30 2.02 47.51 14.38
N SER A 31 2.32 48.77 14.71
CA SER A 31 1.82 49.93 13.95
C SER A 31 2.25 49.89 12.49
N LEU A 32 3.53 49.62 12.21
CA LEU A 32 4.06 49.54 10.84
C LEU A 32 3.49 48.37 10.03
N LYS A 33 3.13 47.27 10.69
CA LYS A 33 2.55 46.07 10.06
C LYS A 33 1.02 46.03 10.11
N CYS A 34 0.37 47.08 10.59
CA CYS A 34 -1.09 47.15 10.79
C CYS A 34 -1.65 45.95 11.58
N LEU A 35 -0.91 45.45 12.57
CA LEU A 35 -1.30 44.31 13.42
C LEU A 35 -2.04 44.79 14.67
N ARG A 36 -3.02 44.01 15.14
CA ARG A 36 -3.80 44.32 16.34
C ARG A 36 -2.90 44.22 17.59
N SER A 37 -2.82 45.32 18.37
CA SER A 37 -2.03 45.38 19.62
C SER A 37 -2.37 44.23 20.56
N GLY A 38 -1.36 43.48 21.00
CA GLY A 38 -1.51 42.33 21.91
C GLY A 38 -1.78 40.98 21.24
N SER A 39 -2.04 40.95 19.93
CA SER A 39 -2.23 39.72 19.13
C SER A 39 -0.98 39.35 18.31
N GLY A 40 0.15 40.01 18.55
CA GLY A 40 1.37 39.84 17.77
C GLY A 40 2.05 38.48 17.98
N PRO A 41 2.80 37.97 16.99
CA PRO A 41 3.46 36.66 17.04
C PRO A 41 4.64 36.58 18.03
N MET A 42 5.02 37.70 18.68
CA MET A 42 6.17 37.78 19.56
C MET A 42 5.87 38.62 20.81
N THR A 43 6.30 38.10 21.96
CA THR A 43 6.24 38.81 23.24
C THR A 43 7.48 39.68 23.43
N ALA A 44 7.42 40.66 24.35
CA ALA A 44 8.59 41.49 24.68
C ALA A 44 9.78 40.65 25.17
N PHE A 45 9.50 39.57 25.91
CA PHE A 45 10.51 38.59 26.31
C PHE A 45 11.10 37.83 25.11
N GLY A 46 10.25 37.45 24.15
CA GLY A 46 10.69 36.81 22.90
C GLY A 46 11.59 37.72 22.07
N LEU A 47 11.29 39.03 22.02
CA LEU A 47 12.13 40.03 21.35
C LEU A 47 13.50 40.14 22.02
N LYS A 48 13.55 40.29 23.35
CA LYS A 48 14.82 40.33 24.09
C LYS A 48 15.68 39.09 23.82
N LYS A 49 15.10 37.89 23.95
CA LYS A 49 15.80 36.64 23.67
C LYS A 49 16.29 36.50 22.23
N MET A 50 15.60 37.14 21.27
CA MET A 50 16.04 37.19 19.88
C MET A 50 17.24 38.15 19.71
N ILE A 51 17.23 39.28 20.40
CA ILE A 51 18.32 40.28 20.40
C ILE A 51 19.54 39.72 21.12
N ASP A 52 19.38 39.11 22.30
CA ASP A 52 20.50 38.49 23.03
C ASP A 52 21.23 37.47 22.14
N LYS A 53 20.47 36.64 21.41
CA LYS A 53 21.04 35.69 20.44
C LYS A 53 21.71 36.37 19.26
N PHE A 54 21.19 37.50 18.81
CA PHE A 54 21.80 38.29 17.75
C PHE A 54 23.10 38.93 18.23
N GLU A 55 23.16 39.47 19.45
CA GLU A 55 24.38 40.02 20.05
C GLU A 55 25.44 38.93 20.28
N GLU A 56 25.03 37.72 20.67
CA GLU A 56 25.95 36.58 20.84
C GLU A 56 26.47 36.02 19.52
N SER A 57 25.66 36.00 18.44
CA SER A 57 25.98 35.25 17.22
C SER A 57 26.10 36.07 15.94
N GLY A 58 25.78 37.37 15.99
CA GLY A 58 25.77 38.29 14.85
C GLY A 58 24.70 38.00 13.78
N SER A 59 23.79 37.06 14.00
CA SER A 59 22.79 36.65 13.00
C SER A 59 21.40 36.46 13.59
N PHE A 60 20.38 36.88 12.81
CA PHE A 60 18.96 36.61 13.09
C PHE A 60 18.47 35.27 12.51
N ASP A 61 19.35 34.49 11.91
CA ASP A 61 19.00 33.18 11.35
C ASP A 61 18.57 32.19 12.44
N VAL A 62 17.60 31.35 12.09
CA VAL A 62 17.24 30.22 12.95
C VAL A 62 18.38 29.21 12.86
N LYS A 63 19.16 29.05 13.94
CA LYS A 63 20.12 27.95 14.05
C LYS A 63 19.38 26.63 13.83
N CYS A 64 19.91 25.78 12.95
CA CYS A 64 19.42 24.42 12.79
C CYS A 64 19.46 23.72 14.16
N GLY A 65 18.31 23.24 14.62
CA GLY A 65 18.26 22.43 15.83
C GLY A 65 19.07 21.15 15.66
N ARG A 66 19.37 20.44 16.77
CA ARG A 66 19.86 19.06 16.69
C ARG A 66 18.84 18.24 15.90
N GLY A 67 19.19 17.88 14.67
CA GLY A 67 18.39 17.00 13.84
C GLY A 67 18.19 15.65 14.52
N ARG A 68 17.23 14.85 14.01
CA ARG A 68 17.15 13.45 14.41
C ARG A 68 18.46 12.75 14.07
N LYS A 69 18.95 11.93 15.00
CA LYS A 69 20.14 11.09 14.74
C LYS A 69 19.88 10.21 13.52
N ALA A 70 20.87 10.14 12.64
CA ALA A 70 20.83 9.21 11.52
C ALA A 70 20.79 7.77 12.04
N ILE A 71 20.20 6.88 11.24
CA ILE A 71 20.26 5.44 11.51
C ILE A 71 21.72 5.02 11.30
N ALA A 72 22.27 4.25 12.23
CA ALA A 72 23.65 3.77 12.14
C ALA A 72 23.80 2.85 10.91
N SER A 73 24.91 2.97 10.18
CA SER A 73 25.16 2.12 9.01
C SER A 73 25.08 0.65 9.40
N THR A 74 25.71 0.26 10.52
CA THR A 74 25.72 -1.13 11.01
C THR A 74 24.33 -1.76 11.05
N SER A 75 23.34 -1.02 11.57
CA SER A 75 21.96 -1.49 11.63
C SER A 75 21.28 -1.65 10.26
N VAL A 76 21.72 -0.91 9.24
CA VAL A 76 21.29 -1.09 7.85
C VAL A 76 21.89 -2.37 7.28
N GLU A 77 23.18 -2.60 7.51
CA GLU A 77 23.88 -3.82 7.07
C GLU A 77 23.29 -5.08 7.73
N ASP A 78 22.96 -5.02 9.03
CA ASP A 78 22.34 -6.12 9.77
C ASP A 78 20.96 -6.48 9.18
N VAL A 79 20.14 -5.46 8.87
CA VAL A 79 18.81 -5.67 8.24
C VAL A 79 18.95 -6.21 6.82
N ALA A 80 19.93 -5.73 6.04
CA ALA A 80 20.19 -6.23 4.70
C ALA A 80 20.62 -7.70 4.72
N THR A 81 21.48 -8.07 5.67
CA THR A 81 21.97 -9.43 5.86
C THR A 81 20.83 -10.36 6.28
N ALA A 82 20.03 -9.97 7.28
CA ALA A 82 18.87 -10.75 7.71
C ALA A 82 17.83 -10.93 6.60
N LEU A 83 17.64 -9.94 5.73
CA LEU A 83 16.76 -10.04 4.56
C LEU A 83 17.29 -11.06 3.53
N GLN A 84 18.62 -11.05 3.29
CA GLN A 84 19.27 -11.98 2.36
C GLN A 84 19.23 -13.41 2.89
N GLU A 85 19.55 -13.62 4.16
CA GLU A 85 19.49 -14.94 4.83
C GLU A 85 18.09 -15.52 4.83
N ALA A 86 17.08 -14.69 5.13
CA ALA A 86 15.70 -15.11 5.08
C ALA A 86 15.23 -15.54 3.69
N SER A 87 15.70 -14.85 2.65
CA SER A 87 15.40 -15.19 1.26
C SER A 87 16.02 -16.52 0.84
N SER A 88 17.17 -16.88 1.41
CA SER A 88 17.86 -18.16 1.18
C SER A 88 17.37 -19.30 2.06
N SER A 89 16.55 -19.03 3.07
CA SER A 89 16.03 -20.04 4.00
C SER A 89 15.01 -20.97 3.35
N ALA A 90 14.90 -22.21 3.83
CA ALA A 90 13.96 -23.22 3.32
C ALA A 90 12.48 -22.78 3.35
N LEU A 91 12.12 -21.81 4.19
CA LEU A 91 10.78 -21.24 4.29
C LEU A 91 10.59 -19.98 3.42
N GLY A 92 11.66 -19.39 2.88
CA GLY A 92 11.66 -18.25 1.95
C GLY A 92 10.87 -17.02 2.42
N THR A 93 10.56 -16.90 3.71
CA THR A 93 9.60 -15.91 4.22
C THR A 93 10.13 -15.24 5.49
N CYS A 94 10.49 -13.95 5.39
CA CYS A 94 10.64 -13.09 6.57
C CYS A 94 9.62 -11.96 6.57
N SER A 95 9.04 -11.71 7.73
CA SER A 95 8.30 -10.48 7.98
C SER A 95 9.23 -9.43 8.59
N ALA A 96 8.91 -8.14 8.38
CA ALA A 96 9.60 -7.06 9.08
C ALA A 96 9.53 -7.19 10.62
N ARG A 97 8.52 -7.88 11.15
CA ARG A 97 8.42 -8.23 12.57
C ARG A 97 9.40 -9.35 12.96
N GLY A 98 9.63 -10.31 12.08
CA GLY A 98 10.65 -11.35 12.25
C GLY A 98 12.04 -10.73 12.37
N ILE A 99 12.44 -9.92 11.40
CA ILE A 99 13.72 -9.19 11.41
C ILE A 99 13.85 -8.32 12.66
N SER A 100 12.77 -7.62 13.05
CA SER A 100 12.72 -6.81 14.26
C SER A 100 12.99 -7.62 15.54
N ARG A 101 12.50 -8.86 15.65
CA ARG A 101 12.77 -9.74 16.80
C ARG A 101 14.21 -10.28 16.77
N THR A 102 14.71 -10.66 15.59
CA THR A 102 16.07 -11.19 15.44
C THR A 102 17.13 -10.16 15.81
N LEU A 103 16.92 -8.91 15.41
CA LEU A 103 17.88 -7.81 15.61
C LEU A 103 17.58 -6.94 16.84
N ASP A 104 16.55 -7.28 17.62
CA ASP A 104 16.04 -6.48 18.74
C ASP A 104 15.84 -4.98 18.39
N MET A 105 15.29 -4.73 17.20
CA MET A 105 15.05 -3.38 16.68
C MET A 105 13.55 -3.07 16.66
N PRO A 106 13.14 -1.81 16.84
CA PRO A 106 11.76 -1.42 16.61
C PRO A 106 11.32 -1.71 15.17
N VAL A 107 10.14 -2.31 14.99
CA VAL A 107 9.55 -2.61 13.66
C VAL A 107 9.50 -1.36 12.77
N SER A 108 9.28 -0.18 13.36
CA SER A 108 9.26 1.10 12.64
C SER A 108 10.62 1.46 12.05
N THR A 109 11.72 1.11 12.72
CA THR A 109 13.09 1.31 12.22
C THR A 109 13.38 0.34 11.08
N VAL A 110 13.05 -0.95 11.24
CA VAL A 110 13.20 -1.95 10.16
C VAL A 110 12.45 -1.52 8.90
N ARG A 111 11.19 -1.07 9.03
CA ARG A 111 10.42 -0.55 7.87
C ARG A 111 11.03 0.69 7.23
N LYS A 112 11.61 1.61 8.02
CA LYS A 112 12.32 2.79 7.49
C LYS A 112 13.56 2.37 6.73
N ILE A 113 14.33 1.42 7.26
CA ILE A 113 15.53 0.89 6.60
C ILE A 113 15.13 0.23 5.27
N LEU A 114 14.15 -0.68 5.29
CA LEU A 114 13.65 -1.34 4.09
C LEU A 114 13.19 -0.33 3.02
N ARG A 115 12.31 0.62 3.37
CA ARG A 115 11.69 1.52 2.39
C ARG A 115 12.58 2.70 1.97
N ASN A 116 13.25 3.34 2.92
CA ASN A 116 13.93 4.62 2.66
C ASN A 116 15.42 4.46 2.36
N ILE A 117 16.04 3.37 2.80
CA ILE A 117 17.48 3.15 2.63
C ILE A 117 17.73 2.05 1.59
N LEU A 118 17.17 0.86 1.81
CA LEU A 118 17.36 -0.29 0.90
C LEU A 118 16.50 -0.19 -0.37
N GLN A 119 15.52 0.72 -0.39
CA GLN A 119 14.57 0.93 -1.49
C GLN A 119 13.76 -0.32 -1.82
N CYS A 120 13.42 -1.12 -0.81
CA CYS A 120 12.55 -2.27 -0.94
C CYS A 120 11.08 -1.86 -0.74
N TYR A 121 10.23 -2.29 -1.65
CA TYR A 121 8.80 -2.03 -1.69
C TYR A 121 8.01 -3.31 -1.51
N LEU A 122 6.77 -3.14 -1.02
CA LEU A 122 5.84 -4.22 -0.75
C LEU A 122 5.05 -4.55 -2.01
N PHE A 123 5.30 -5.71 -2.62
CA PHE A 123 4.57 -6.20 -3.79
C PHE A 123 3.48 -7.21 -3.38
N LYS A 124 2.30 -7.07 -3.98
CA LYS A 124 1.20 -8.03 -3.81
C LYS A 124 1.36 -9.15 -4.82
N ILE A 125 1.31 -10.39 -4.35
CA ILE A 125 1.25 -11.56 -5.22
C ILE A 125 -0.10 -11.52 -5.94
N LYS A 126 -0.07 -11.57 -7.27
CA LYS A 126 -1.27 -11.61 -8.12
C LYS A 126 -1.32 -12.98 -8.79
N HIS A 127 -2.50 -13.60 -8.76
CA HIS A 127 -2.77 -14.74 -9.64
C HIS A 127 -3.15 -14.17 -11.00
N VAL A 128 -2.36 -14.47 -12.02
CA VAL A 128 -2.58 -13.98 -13.39
C VAL A 128 -2.55 -15.20 -14.31
N GLN A 129 -3.50 -15.27 -15.23
CA GLN A 129 -3.48 -16.25 -16.29
C GLN A 129 -2.52 -15.78 -17.38
N GLU A 130 -1.64 -16.67 -17.84
CA GLU A 130 -0.78 -16.38 -18.98
C GLU A 130 -1.64 -16.17 -20.24
N LEU A 131 -1.39 -15.07 -20.96
CA LEU A 131 -2.06 -14.77 -22.22
C LEU A 131 -1.08 -14.99 -23.35
N VAL A 132 -1.47 -15.81 -24.32
CA VAL A 132 -0.72 -16.01 -25.55
C VAL A 132 -1.06 -14.85 -26.50
N PRO A 133 -0.13 -14.37 -27.37
CA PRO A 133 -0.42 -13.29 -28.30
C PRO A 133 -1.68 -13.51 -29.17
N ALA A 134 -1.98 -14.76 -29.51
CA ALA A 134 -3.19 -15.12 -30.24
C ALA A 134 -4.50 -14.87 -29.47
N ASP A 135 -4.46 -14.87 -28.13
CA ASP A 135 -5.63 -14.64 -27.29
C ASP A 135 -6.09 -13.17 -27.32
N LEU A 136 -5.16 -12.24 -27.57
CA LEU A 136 -5.47 -10.81 -27.64
C LEU A 136 -6.52 -10.53 -28.74
N LEU A 137 -6.28 -11.06 -29.94
CA LEU A 137 -7.18 -10.88 -31.08
C LEU A 137 -8.54 -11.54 -30.85
N LYS A 138 -8.56 -12.74 -30.23
CA LYS A 138 -9.81 -13.44 -29.92
C LYS A 138 -10.65 -12.67 -28.90
N ARG A 139 -10.00 -12.12 -27.87
CA ARG A 139 -10.67 -11.33 -26.83
C ARG A 139 -11.19 -10.00 -27.37
N GLU A 140 -10.42 -9.33 -28.22
CA GLU A 140 -10.86 -8.11 -28.90
C GLU A 140 -12.06 -8.37 -29.80
N ALA A 141 -11.98 -9.42 -30.65
CA ALA A 141 -13.08 -9.80 -31.52
C ALA A 141 -14.36 -10.13 -30.73
N PHE A 142 -14.24 -10.89 -29.63
CA PHE A 142 -15.38 -11.19 -28.75
C PHE A 142 -15.96 -9.91 -28.14
N ALA A 143 -15.13 -9.00 -27.64
CA ALA A 143 -15.60 -7.74 -27.05
C ALA A 143 -16.35 -6.88 -28.06
N LEU A 144 -15.84 -6.76 -29.28
CA LEU A 144 -16.50 -6.01 -30.36
C LEU A 144 -17.84 -6.65 -30.76
N GLN A 145 -17.90 -7.98 -30.87
CA GLN A 145 -19.15 -8.70 -31.15
C GLN A 145 -20.17 -8.52 -30.03
N PHE A 146 -19.73 -8.57 -28.77
CA PHE A 146 -20.59 -8.37 -27.61
C PHE A 146 -21.16 -6.94 -27.58
N LEU A 147 -20.33 -5.93 -27.85
CA LEU A 147 -20.75 -4.53 -27.94
C LEU A 147 -21.78 -4.31 -29.07
N ALA A 148 -21.50 -4.83 -30.27
CA ALA A 148 -22.44 -4.72 -31.39
C ALA A 148 -23.79 -5.38 -31.07
N ARG A 149 -23.79 -6.49 -30.31
CA ARG A 149 -25.02 -7.14 -29.88
C ARG A 149 -25.81 -6.29 -28.87
N MET A 150 -25.12 -5.61 -27.96
CA MET A 150 -25.74 -4.70 -27.00
C MET A 150 -26.40 -3.48 -27.66
N GLU A 151 -25.85 -2.99 -28.78
CA GLU A 151 -26.47 -1.88 -29.53
C GLU A 151 -27.81 -2.29 -30.16
N VAL A 152 -27.93 -3.55 -30.58
CA VAL A 152 -29.18 -4.09 -31.14
C VAL A 152 -30.21 -4.38 -30.05
N ASP A 153 -29.78 -4.94 -28.92
CA ASP A 153 -30.64 -5.24 -27.78
C ASP A 153 -29.88 -4.98 -26.46
N ASN A 154 -30.18 -3.84 -25.84
CA ASN A 154 -29.58 -3.45 -24.57
C ASN A 154 -30.13 -4.27 -23.38
N ALA A 155 -31.25 -4.98 -23.54
CA ALA A 155 -31.78 -5.88 -22.52
C ALA A 155 -31.07 -7.25 -22.54
N TRP A 156 -30.44 -7.62 -23.65
CA TRP A 156 -29.83 -8.94 -23.86
C TRP A 156 -28.82 -9.36 -22.77
N PRO A 157 -27.87 -8.51 -22.32
CA PRO A 157 -26.90 -8.91 -21.30
C PRO A 157 -27.53 -9.34 -19.97
N TRP A 158 -28.72 -8.80 -19.65
CA TRP A 158 -29.44 -9.13 -18.42
C TRP A 158 -30.07 -10.53 -18.46
N ASN A 159 -30.22 -11.09 -19.66
CA ASN A 159 -30.76 -12.43 -19.90
C ASN A 159 -29.66 -13.49 -20.05
N ILE A 160 -28.38 -13.13 -19.87
CA ILE A 160 -27.28 -14.08 -19.92
C ILE A 160 -27.21 -14.86 -18.61
N PHE A 161 -27.18 -16.18 -18.72
CA PHE A 161 -26.85 -17.08 -17.63
C PHE A 161 -25.34 -17.34 -17.61
N TRP A 162 -24.65 -16.71 -16.66
CA TRP A 162 -23.22 -16.89 -16.45
C TRP A 162 -22.98 -18.14 -15.62
N THR A 163 -21.95 -18.90 -15.96
CA THR A 163 -21.58 -20.11 -15.22
C THR A 163 -20.06 -20.16 -15.09
N ASP A 164 -19.57 -20.59 -13.94
CA ASP A 164 -18.14 -20.77 -13.71
C ASP A 164 -17.86 -21.88 -12.69
N GLN A 165 -16.64 -22.40 -12.71
CA GLN A 165 -16.11 -23.32 -11.71
C GLN A 165 -14.96 -22.66 -10.96
N ALA A 166 -15.03 -22.69 -9.63
CA ALA A 166 -13.99 -22.20 -8.76
C ALA A 166 -13.37 -23.33 -7.93
N TYR A 167 -12.06 -23.29 -7.74
CA TYR A 167 -11.33 -24.19 -6.86
C TYR A 167 -11.02 -23.51 -5.52
N PHE A 168 -11.40 -24.16 -4.41
CA PHE A 168 -11.05 -23.74 -3.06
C PHE A 168 -10.04 -24.72 -2.46
N HIS A 169 -8.80 -24.28 -2.30
CA HIS A 169 -7.73 -25.10 -1.75
C HIS A 169 -7.81 -25.12 -0.22
N LEU A 170 -7.90 -26.31 0.38
CA LEU A 170 -7.97 -26.46 1.84
C LEU A 170 -6.61 -26.22 2.51
N GLN A 171 -5.54 -26.53 1.79
CA GLN A 171 -4.15 -26.26 2.17
C GLN A 171 -3.59 -25.22 1.20
N GLY A 172 -4.05 -23.97 1.31
CA GLY A 172 -3.61 -22.90 0.42
C GLY A 172 -2.09 -22.68 0.53
N PRO A 173 -1.31 -22.80 -0.56
CA PRO A 173 0.14 -22.63 -0.50
C PRO A 173 0.55 -21.16 -0.29
N VAL A 174 -0.29 -20.21 -0.71
CA VAL A 174 -0.01 -18.77 -0.61
C VAL A 174 -1.31 -18.01 -0.32
N ASN A 175 -1.40 -17.38 0.85
CA ASN A 175 -2.49 -16.44 1.14
C ASN A 175 -2.16 -15.08 0.51
N THR A 176 -2.70 -14.76 -0.66
CA THR A 176 -2.42 -13.49 -1.38
C THR A 176 -2.84 -12.23 -0.64
N GLN A 177 -3.66 -12.33 0.42
CA GLN A 177 -3.99 -11.19 1.27
C GLN A 177 -2.84 -10.87 2.24
N ASN A 178 -2.23 -11.91 2.82
CA ASN A 178 -1.20 -11.80 3.86
C ASN A 178 0.24 -11.91 3.31
N CYS A 179 0.44 -12.61 2.19
CA CYS A 179 1.73 -12.82 1.56
C CYS A 179 2.12 -11.62 0.70
N ARG A 180 3.24 -10.99 1.06
CA ARG A 180 3.78 -9.82 0.40
C ARG A 180 5.29 -9.98 0.25
N ILE A 181 5.80 -9.57 -0.89
CA ILE A 181 7.23 -9.67 -1.20
C ILE A 181 7.86 -8.29 -0.99
N TRP A 182 8.94 -8.23 -0.22
CA TRP A 182 9.78 -7.04 -0.13
C TRP A 182 10.90 -7.16 -1.15
N ALA A 183 10.91 -6.30 -2.16
CA ALA A 183 11.94 -6.30 -3.20
C ALA A 183 12.19 -4.88 -3.71
N ARG A 184 13.36 -4.63 -4.31
CA ARG A 184 13.65 -3.33 -4.94
C ARG A 184 12.80 -3.11 -6.18
N GLU A 185 12.64 -4.17 -6.97
CA GLU A 185 11.84 -4.20 -8.18
C GLU A 185 10.84 -5.36 -8.11
N ASN A 186 9.80 -5.32 -8.94
CA ASN A 186 8.84 -6.42 -8.99
C ASN A 186 9.56 -7.67 -9.53
N PRO A 187 9.70 -8.75 -8.74
CA PRO A 187 10.50 -9.89 -9.12
C PRO A 187 9.95 -10.65 -10.33
N SER A 188 8.70 -10.39 -10.74
CA SER A 188 8.03 -11.07 -11.87
C SER A 188 8.15 -12.60 -11.83
N GLN A 189 8.37 -13.15 -10.64
CA GLN A 189 8.67 -14.55 -10.43
C GLN A 189 7.36 -15.32 -10.40
N MET A 190 7.21 -16.25 -11.33
CA MET A 190 6.10 -17.20 -11.33
C MET A 190 6.48 -18.37 -10.43
N GLN A 191 5.63 -18.67 -9.45
CA GLN A 191 5.76 -19.90 -8.66
C GLN A 191 4.78 -20.94 -9.21
N PRO A 192 5.27 -22.12 -9.64
CA PRO A 192 4.39 -23.20 -10.05
C PRO A 192 3.61 -23.70 -8.84
N LEU A 193 2.30 -23.84 -9.00
CA LEU A 193 1.42 -24.39 -7.97
C LEU A 193 1.30 -25.91 -8.18
N PRO A 194 1.27 -26.72 -7.09
CA PRO A 194 1.06 -28.16 -7.20
C PRO A 194 -0.27 -28.46 -7.90
N LEU A 195 -0.22 -29.30 -8.93
CA LEU A 195 -1.41 -29.65 -9.72
C LEU A 195 -2.45 -30.43 -8.90
N HIS A 196 -2.02 -31.15 -7.87
CA HIS A 196 -2.82 -32.10 -7.08
C HIS A 196 -2.92 -31.75 -5.58
N SER A 197 -3.08 -30.47 -5.23
CA SER A 197 -3.43 -30.09 -3.85
C SER A 197 -4.89 -30.45 -3.53
N GLN A 198 -5.19 -30.82 -2.27
CA GLN A 198 -6.56 -31.03 -1.82
C GLN A 198 -7.40 -29.76 -2.00
N LYS A 199 -8.43 -29.85 -2.85
CA LYS A 199 -9.27 -28.72 -3.27
C LYS A 199 -10.72 -29.14 -3.40
N ILE A 200 -11.62 -28.22 -3.11
CA ILE A 200 -13.05 -28.34 -3.33
C ILE A 200 -13.37 -27.62 -4.64
N THR A 201 -13.98 -28.31 -5.59
CA THR A 201 -14.49 -27.71 -6.82
C THR A 201 -15.94 -27.30 -6.59
N VAL A 202 -16.24 -26.02 -6.79
CA VAL A 202 -17.60 -25.48 -6.69
C VAL A 202 -18.00 -24.94 -8.04
N TRP A 203 -19.17 -25.36 -8.49
CA TRP A 203 -19.83 -24.74 -9.64
C TRP A 203 -20.85 -23.72 -9.15
N CYS A 204 -20.98 -22.62 -9.88
CA CYS A 204 -21.99 -21.61 -9.62
C CYS A 204 -22.49 -21.04 -10.95
N GLY A 205 -23.79 -20.80 -11.01
CA GLY A 205 -24.42 -20.08 -12.10
C GLY A 205 -25.12 -18.84 -11.58
N PHE A 206 -25.12 -17.75 -12.33
CA PHE A 206 -25.88 -16.55 -11.98
C PHE A 206 -26.45 -15.86 -13.20
N THR A 207 -27.61 -15.25 -13.01
CA THR A 207 -28.19 -14.27 -13.94
C THR A 207 -28.10 -12.88 -13.31
N ALA A 208 -28.60 -11.86 -14.00
CA ALA A 208 -28.78 -10.54 -13.41
C ALA A 208 -29.73 -10.52 -12.20
N ALA A 209 -30.64 -11.49 -12.09
CA ALA A 209 -31.71 -11.48 -11.10
C ALA A 209 -31.43 -12.35 -9.87
N PHE A 210 -30.71 -13.46 -10.03
CA PHE A 210 -30.45 -14.38 -8.93
C PHE A 210 -29.22 -15.26 -9.17
N ILE A 211 -28.75 -15.86 -8.08
CA ILE A 211 -27.67 -16.84 -8.07
C ILE A 211 -28.31 -18.23 -7.99
N VAL A 212 -28.02 -19.09 -8.96
CA VAL A 212 -28.27 -20.53 -8.88
C VAL A 212 -27.18 -21.08 -7.95
N GLY A 213 -27.59 -21.48 -6.75
CA GLY A 213 -26.70 -21.75 -5.62
C GLY A 213 -25.49 -22.63 -5.94
N HIS A 214 -24.48 -22.56 -5.07
CA HIS A 214 -23.26 -23.37 -5.16
C HIS A 214 -23.58 -24.88 -5.24
N PHE A 215 -23.01 -25.53 -6.24
CA PHE A 215 -23.03 -26.98 -6.38
C PHE A 215 -21.64 -27.54 -6.10
N PHE A 216 -21.55 -28.45 -5.12
CA PHE A 216 -20.32 -29.13 -4.76
C PHE A 216 -20.21 -30.44 -5.52
N PHE A 217 -19.10 -30.65 -6.22
CA PHE A 217 -18.86 -31.91 -6.91
C PHE A 217 -18.24 -32.93 -5.95
N GLU A 218 -18.97 -34.01 -5.70
CA GLU A 218 -18.56 -35.15 -4.87
C GLU A 218 -18.60 -36.44 -5.70
N GLU A 219 -17.60 -37.30 -5.51
CA GLU A 219 -17.47 -38.63 -6.09
C GLU A 219 -17.37 -39.65 -4.95
N ILE A 220 -18.12 -40.75 -5.01
CA ILE A 220 -18.11 -41.75 -3.93
C ILE A 220 -16.85 -42.61 -4.08
N GLY A 221 -15.87 -42.39 -3.21
CA GLY A 221 -14.71 -43.24 -3.07
C GLY A 221 -14.95 -44.40 -2.10
N PRO A 222 -14.03 -45.38 -2.04
CA PRO A 222 -14.14 -46.56 -1.17
C PRO A 222 -14.19 -46.25 0.33
N SER A 223 -13.86 -45.01 0.75
CA SER A 223 -13.88 -44.53 2.14
C SER A 223 -14.85 -43.37 2.40
N GLY A 224 -15.73 -43.01 1.44
CA GLY A 224 -16.67 -41.89 1.55
C GLY A 224 -16.62 -40.94 0.35
N SER A 225 -17.35 -39.82 0.43
CA SER A 225 -17.37 -38.78 -0.61
C SER A 225 -16.01 -38.07 -0.74
N ILE A 226 -15.47 -38.05 -1.95
CA ILE A 226 -14.20 -37.39 -2.34
C ILE A 226 -14.55 -36.33 -3.37
N THR A 227 -14.08 -35.10 -3.21
CA THR A 227 -14.31 -34.03 -4.18
C THR A 227 -13.61 -34.30 -5.51
N CYS A 228 -14.36 -34.32 -6.61
CA CYS A 228 -13.83 -34.61 -7.95
C CYS A 228 -13.60 -33.32 -8.78
N THR A 229 -12.76 -33.44 -9.81
CA THR A 229 -12.54 -32.39 -10.81
C THR A 229 -13.42 -32.71 -12.02
N VAL A 230 -14.36 -31.84 -12.36
CA VAL A 230 -15.37 -32.11 -13.38
C VAL A 230 -15.04 -31.38 -14.68
N ASN A 231 -14.88 -32.12 -15.78
CA ASN A 231 -14.65 -31.56 -17.11
C ASN A 231 -15.94 -30.97 -17.69
N GLY A 232 -15.83 -29.94 -18.56
CA GLY A 232 -16.98 -29.19 -19.10
C GLY A 232 -18.05 -30.03 -19.83
N THR A 233 -17.70 -31.23 -20.30
CA THR A 233 -18.65 -32.18 -20.91
C THR A 233 -19.67 -32.75 -19.91
N TRP A 234 -19.29 -32.91 -18.64
CA TRP A 234 -20.19 -33.40 -17.60
C TRP A 234 -21.22 -32.35 -17.16
N VAL A 235 -20.81 -31.07 -17.14
CA VAL A 235 -21.69 -29.95 -16.78
C VAL A 235 -22.83 -29.81 -17.79
N MET A 236 -22.53 -29.88 -19.09
CA MET A 236 -23.54 -29.81 -20.15
C MET A 236 -24.56 -30.96 -20.07
N ASN A 237 -24.13 -32.17 -19.71
CA ASN A 237 -25.04 -33.31 -19.55
C ASN A 237 -25.96 -33.15 -18.33
N LEU A 238 -25.45 -32.64 -17.20
CA LEU A 238 -26.26 -32.35 -16.01
C LEU A 238 -27.35 -31.31 -16.31
N PHE A 239 -27.05 -30.31 -17.15
CA PHE A 239 -28.05 -29.36 -17.63
C PHE A 239 -29.10 -30.03 -18.53
N CYS A 240 -28.71 -30.84 -19.51
CA CYS A 240 -29.69 -31.53 -20.36
C CYS A 240 -30.64 -32.46 -19.58
N GLU A 241 -30.17 -33.11 -18.53
CA GLU A 241 -31.00 -34.00 -17.70
C GLU A 241 -31.92 -33.22 -16.73
N THR A 242 -31.49 -32.06 -16.23
CA THR A 242 -32.28 -31.24 -15.29
C THR A 242 -33.14 -30.16 -15.96
N SER A 243 -32.95 -29.90 -17.25
CA SER A 243 -33.71 -28.91 -18.04
C SER A 243 -34.98 -29.48 -18.70
N SER A 244 -35.45 -30.64 -18.25
CA SER A 244 -36.81 -31.10 -18.59
C SER A 244 -37.83 -30.33 -17.74
N PHE A 245 -38.04 -29.05 -18.05
CA PHE A 245 -39.20 -28.26 -17.61
C PHE A 245 -40.07 -27.92 -18.81
#